data_AF-A0A143BSB3-F1
#
_entry.id   AF-A0A143BSB3-F1
#
_cell.length_a   1.000
_cell.length_b   1.000
_cell.length_c   1.000
_cell.angle_alpha   90.00
_cell.angle_beta   90.00
_cell.angle_gamma   90.00
#
_symmetry.space_group_name_H-M   'P 1'
#
loop_
_entity.id
_entity.type
_entity.pdbx_description
1 polymer ?
#
loop_
_entity_poly.entity_id
_entity_poly.type
_entity_poly.pdbx_seq_one_letter_code
_entity_poly.pdbx_strand_id
1 'polypeptide(L)'
;MVKDLKSALAALDGNEPVALLELRETQWLDAKGVPYQLADPKAVEELAKDVAAFANGGGGMIVIGIATRLEHDEEVLDRIVGLDPAAVNVDQIRKLIRQWITPAPRGVRVGWSGADGERVVFIDVPEQAAGTLFVVPAPVGKPGSPRTDTVAVPRRDGDSTHWLPRAEIQQLLSAGVRASGMPTAQALTELVRQAVSEAGPDGELRVGQGLPDREREMRAAYEQLAGAGLGRPAGEAWAQGPAALQDLHYELDGEPGWVLCLVAGRPPAAVAEPVWQAIVAAGQHAPGQDPLAAIGFPRPPKDTDTPWVIAADSRSVDLDGGSWGAGRLTCSGRGVWRWQPLPRFGLNQGRSADIGTSGQTPALRLRAVVNLPWADPDQLEISKPRRTLLEQQLPYSAVAGAVTILSRRRGSELPAARWERGPFGNSARSVGYSCTIAGPDGSPALKASVMLALPTTMESIVVACADVLIENPAAWAAALGPGWDTQLGLDEVQAVLLDTWETAAELLPDVVGDPAGLLWAAPPTTELRMTCEQPADSGVLPTLDTIVDLTPLGTNDGGTRSRMAVTITSEPAMRRAERQRLLREALVYMVDQFGYVDAELDLL
;
A
#
# COMPACT_ATOMS: atom_id res chain seq x y z
N MET A 1 10.77 55.54 -19.71
CA MET A 1 9.34 55.17 -19.75
C MET A 1 9.31 53.69 -20.07
N VAL A 2 8.95 52.86 -19.09
CA VAL A 2 8.84 51.41 -19.24
C VAL A 2 7.70 51.11 -20.21
N LYS A 3 7.94 50.26 -21.22
CA LYS A 3 6.96 49.96 -22.27
C LYS A 3 6.89 48.48 -22.63
N ASP A 4 7.83 47.68 -22.12
CA ASP A 4 7.98 46.27 -22.44
C ASP A 4 8.62 45.50 -21.26
N LEU A 5 8.56 44.17 -21.32
CA LEU A 5 9.13 43.27 -20.31
C LEU A 5 10.61 43.59 -20.01
N LYS A 6 11.40 43.88 -21.05
CA LYS A 6 12.84 44.14 -20.91
C LYS A 6 13.12 45.41 -20.13
N SER A 7 12.41 46.49 -20.42
CA SER A 7 12.54 47.76 -19.70
C SER A 7 11.99 47.68 -18.27
N ALA A 8 10.96 46.85 -18.02
CA ALA A 8 10.44 46.61 -16.69
C ALA A 8 11.43 45.81 -15.82
N LEU A 9 12.01 44.74 -16.36
CA LEU A 9 13.06 43.97 -15.69
C LEU A 9 14.30 44.82 -15.41
N ALA A 10 14.73 45.65 -16.37
CA ALA A 10 15.87 46.55 -16.16
C ALA A 10 15.62 47.57 -15.03
N ALA A 11 14.39 48.08 -14.90
CA ALA A 11 14.01 48.96 -13.80
C ALA A 11 14.06 48.23 -12.45
N LEU A 12 13.57 46.98 -12.39
CA LEU A 12 13.60 46.18 -11.17
C LEU A 12 15.02 45.79 -10.76
N ASP A 13 15.84 45.34 -11.71
CA ASP A 13 17.27 45.07 -11.50
C ASP A 13 18.04 46.34 -11.07
N GLY A 14 17.56 47.52 -11.49
CA GLY A 14 18.06 48.84 -11.07
C GLY A 14 17.55 49.34 -9.71
N ASN A 15 16.73 48.56 -8.98
CA ASN A 15 16.05 48.95 -7.75
C ASN A 15 15.05 50.12 -7.89
N GLU A 16 14.41 50.27 -9.04
CA GLU A 16 13.45 51.34 -9.34
C GLU A 16 12.01 50.80 -9.57
N PRO A 17 11.37 50.14 -8.58
CA PRO A 17 10.04 49.55 -8.76
C PRO A 17 8.94 50.60 -9.04
N VAL A 18 9.16 51.85 -8.65
CA VAL A 18 8.26 52.99 -8.93
C VAL A 18 8.08 53.21 -10.44
N ALA A 19 9.04 52.82 -11.26
CA ALA A 19 8.96 52.96 -12.71
C ALA A 19 7.90 52.05 -13.35
N LEU A 20 7.34 51.09 -12.60
CA LEU A 20 6.28 50.18 -13.04
C LEU A 20 4.87 50.73 -12.77
N LEU A 21 4.73 51.82 -12.00
CA LEU A 21 3.42 52.43 -11.75
C LEU A 21 2.81 52.98 -13.04
N GLU A 22 1.48 53.02 -13.09
CA GLU A 22 0.66 53.36 -14.26
C GLU A 22 0.76 52.37 -15.44
N LEU A 23 1.54 51.29 -15.30
CA LEU A 23 1.46 50.17 -16.24
C LEU A 23 0.16 49.40 -16.04
N ARG A 24 -0.41 48.94 -17.15
CA ARG A 24 -1.53 48.01 -17.15
C ARG A 24 -1.00 46.59 -16.98
N GLU A 25 -1.75 45.74 -16.27
CA GLU A 25 -1.54 44.31 -16.37
C GLU A 25 -1.73 43.85 -17.82
N THR A 26 -0.91 42.90 -18.26
CA THR A 26 -0.90 42.44 -19.64
C THR A 26 -0.53 40.96 -19.70
N GLN A 27 -0.41 40.43 -20.92
CA GLN A 27 0.06 39.08 -21.17
C GLN A 27 1.45 38.80 -20.58
N TRP A 28 2.29 39.82 -20.36
CA TRP A 28 3.64 39.66 -19.82
C TRP A 28 3.84 40.25 -18.41
N LEU A 29 2.82 40.89 -17.82
CA LEU A 29 2.92 41.53 -16.49
C LEU A 29 1.70 41.21 -15.61
N ASP A 30 1.96 40.77 -14.38
CA ASP A 30 0.97 40.53 -13.32
C ASP A 30 1.45 41.17 -12.02
N ALA A 31 0.56 41.81 -11.26
CA ALA A 31 0.85 42.45 -9.99
C ALA A 31 0.02 41.85 -8.85
N LYS A 32 0.70 41.54 -7.75
CA LYS A 32 0.07 41.06 -6.51
C LYS A 32 0.34 42.06 -5.40
N GLY A 33 -0.71 42.58 -4.76
CA GLY A 33 -0.57 43.52 -3.65
C GLY A 33 0.01 42.91 -2.37
N VAL A 34 -0.11 41.60 -2.19
CA VAL A 34 0.35 40.85 -1.02
C VAL A 34 1.13 39.60 -1.43
N PRO A 35 2.07 39.10 -0.60
CA PRO A 35 2.78 37.86 -0.88
C PRO A 35 1.87 36.63 -0.86
N TYR A 36 2.23 35.63 -1.66
CA TYR A 36 1.65 34.29 -1.56
C TYR A 36 1.90 33.73 -0.16
N GLN A 37 0.84 33.32 0.54
CA GLN A 37 0.95 32.69 1.86
C GLN A 37 1.33 31.21 1.70
N LEU A 38 2.63 30.92 1.52
CA LEU A 38 3.12 29.58 1.15
C LEU A 38 2.89 28.46 2.20
N ALA A 39 2.34 28.79 3.37
CA ALA A 39 1.84 27.82 4.34
C ALA A 39 0.42 27.32 4.01
N ASP A 40 -0.34 28.07 3.19
CA ASP A 40 -1.64 27.68 2.65
C ASP A 40 -1.45 26.94 1.31
N PRO A 41 -1.86 25.67 1.20
CA PRO A 41 -1.81 24.91 -0.04
C PRO A 41 -2.45 25.64 -1.23
N LYS A 42 -3.52 26.42 -1.00
CA LYS A 42 -4.20 27.15 -2.06
C LYS A 42 -3.32 28.26 -2.66
N ALA A 43 -2.52 28.93 -1.83
CA ALA A 43 -1.58 29.94 -2.30
C ALA A 43 -0.40 29.31 -3.07
N VAL A 44 -0.02 28.08 -2.75
CA VAL A 44 0.97 27.30 -3.52
C VAL A 44 0.41 26.91 -4.89
N GLU A 45 -0.84 26.46 -4.94
CA GLU A 45 -1.55 26.19 -6.20
C GLU A 45 -1.63 27.45 -7.07
N GLU A 46 -1.94 28.60 -6.48
CA GLU A 46 -2.02 29.88 -7.18
C GLU A 46 -0.67 30.33 -7.75
N LEU A 47 0.40 30.26 -6.96
CA LEU A 47 1.76 30.52 -7.42
C LEU A 47 2.14 29.62 -8.61
N ALA A 48 1.91 28.31 -8.50
CA ALA A 48 2.25 27.36 -9.56
C ALA A 48 1.45 27.62 -10.83
N LYS A 49 0.15 27.91 -10.69
CA LYS A 49 -0.74 28.28 -11.79
C LYS A 49 -0.24 29.52 -12.52
N ASP A 50 0.07 30.60 -11.80
CA ASP A 50 0.46 31.88 -12.39
C ASP A 50 1.79 31.74 -13.16
N VAL A 51 2.79 31.07 -12.56
CA VAL A 51 4.10 30.85 -13.19
C VAL A 51 4.00 29.93 -14.42
N ALA A 52 3.21 28.86 -14.34
CA ALA A 52 2.99 27.97 -15.48
C ALA A 52 2.21 28.67 -16.61
N ALA A 53 1.29 29.57 -16.28
CA ALA A 53 0.56 30.37 -17.27
C ALA A 53 1.51 31.27 -18.09
N PHE A 54 2.48 31.91 -17.43
CA PHE A 54 3.52 32.69 -18.12
C PHE A 54 4.45 31.79 -18.95
N ALA A 55 4.85 30.64 -18.43
CA ALA A 55 5.67 29.68 -19.17
C ALA A 55 4.98 29.19 -20.47
N ASN A 56 3.66 28.97 -20.42
CA ASN A 56 2.81 28.65 -21.59
C ASN A 56 2.41 29.88 -22.43
N GLY A 57 2.69 31.08 -21.95
CA GLY A 57 2.24 32.36 -22.49
C GLY A 57 3.28 33.13 -23.29
N GLY A 58 4.52 32.62 -23.41
CA GLY A 58 5.65 33.30 -24.04
C GLY A 58 6.59 34.01 -23.07
N GLY A 59 6.48 33.72 -21.76
CA GLY A 59 7.23 34.38 -20.70
C GLY A 59 6.55 35.64 -20.17
N GLY A 60 7.11 36.22 -19.13
CA GLY A 60 6.58 37.40 -18.46
C GLY A 60 7.09 37.55 -17.03
N MET A 61 6.41 38.38 -16.25
CA MET A 61 6.83 38.74 -14.91
C MET A 61 5.65 38.91 -13.97
N ILE A 62 5.82 38.40 -12.74
CA ILE A 62 4.94 38.67 -11.60
C ILE A 62 5.67 39.63 -10.67
N VAL A 63 5.03 40.71 -10.26
CA VAL A 63 5.56 41.64 -9.25
C VAL A 63 4.67 41.60 -8.01
N ILE A 64 5.28 41.45 -6.85
CA ILE A 64 4.60 41.26 -5.56
C ILE A 64 4.96 42.46 -4.67
N GLY A 65 3.96 43.06 -4.06
CA GLY A 65 4.07 44.29 -3.26
C GLY A 65 3.63 45.55 -4.01
N ILE A 66 2.93 45.42 -5.14
CA ILE A 66 2.28 46.54 -5.85
C ILE A 66 0.78 46.27 -5.92
N ALA A 67 -0.02 47.22 -5.45
CA ALA A 67 -1.47 47.16 -5.53
C ALA A 67 -1.96 47.75 -6.85
N THR A 68 -3.03 47.18 -7.38
CA THR A 68 -3.67 47.63 -8.63
C THR A 68 -4.93 48.45 -8.34
N ARG A 69 -5.32 49.28 -9.31
CA ARG A 69 -6.61 49.98 -9.37
C ARG A 69 -7.29 49.62 -10.69
N LEU A 70 -8.62 49.51 -10.67
CA LEU A 70 -9.38 49.24 -11.88
C LEU A 70 -9.61 50.55 -12.65
N GLU A 71 -9.22 50.59 -13.93
CA GLU A 71 -9.45 51.72 -14.82
C GLU A 71 -9.91 51.24 -16.20
N HIS A 72 -11.16 51.55 -16.55
CA HIS A 72 -11.82 51.10 -17.79
C HIS A 72 -11.76 49.57 -17.98
N ASP A 73 -12.09 48.84 -16.91
CA ASP A 73 -12.08 47.36 -16.84
C ASP A 73 -10.70 46.70 -16.98
N GLU A 74 -9.61 47.47 -16.86
CA GLU A 74 -8.24 46.96 -16.84
C GLU A 74 -7.55 47.28 -15.50
N GLU A 75 -6.75 46.35 -14.99
CA GLU A 75 -5.95 46.58 -13.78
C GLU A 75 -4.70 47.41 -14.09
N VAL A 76 -4.55 48.53 -13.40
CA VAL A 76 -3.40 49.44 -13.51
C VAL A 76 -2.62 49.43 -12.19
N LEU A 77 -1.30 49.28 -12.26
CA LEU A 77 -0.42 49.33 -11.10
C LEU A 77 -0.47 50.74 -10.49
N ASP A 78 -1.03 50.85 -9.27
CA ASP A 78 -1.37 52.13 -8.63
C ASP A 78 -0.30 52.59 -7.64
N ARG A 79 0.03 51.72 -6.67
CA ARG A 79 0.94 52.08 -5.58
C ARG A 79 1.76 50.91 -5.07
N ILE A 80 2.96 51.20 -4.59
CA ILE A 80 3.79 50.24 -3.88
C ILE A 80 3.25 50.07 -2.46
N VAL A 81 2.95 48.83 -2.09
CA VAL A 81 2.53 48.45 -0.73
C VAL A 81 3.75 48.25 0.16
N GLY A 82 4.85 47.76 -0.42
CA GLY A 82 6.09 47.46 0.29
C GLY A 82 5.99 46.14 1.06
N LEU A 83 7.03 45.32 0.98
CA LEU A 83 7.10 44.02 1.62
C LEU A 83 8.19 43.98 2.68
N ASP A 84 7.89 43.33 3.81
CA ASP A 84 8.90 42.93 4.78
C ASP A 84 9.69 41.72 4.22
N PRO A 85 11.03 41.81 4.08
CA PRO A 85 11.85 40.69 3.65
C PRO A 85 11.69 39.43 4.52
N ALA A 86 11.35 39.57 5.80
CA ALA A 86 11.11 38.44 6.68
C ALA A 86 9.81 37.68 6.34
N ALA A 87 8.86 38.33 5.65
CA ALA A 87 7.58 37.75 5.28
C ALA A 87 7.62 36.96 3.96
N VAL A 88 8.72 37.04 3.19
CA VAL A 88 8.84 36.35 1.88
C VAL A 88 10.09 35.50 1.80
N ASN A 89 9.89 34.18 1.69
CA ASN A 89 10.98 33.24 1.47
C ASN A 89 11.17 32.95 -0.02
N VAL A 90 12.10 33.67 -0.65
CA VAL A 90 12.42 33.55 -2.08
C VAL A 90 12.90 32.15 -2.46
N ASP A 91 13.65 31.47 -1.59
CA ASP A 91 14.13 30.10 -1.87
C ASP A 91 12.99 29.09 -1.82
N GLN A 92 12.02 29.28 -0.93
CA GLN A 92 10.81 28.48 -0.88
C GLN A 92 9.99 28.64 -2.17
N ILE A 93 9.83 29.87 -2.68
CA ILE A 93 9.16 30.13 -3.96
C ILE A 93 9.83 29.33 -5.09
N ARG A 94 11.17 29.40 -5.20
CA ARG A 94 11.93 28.67 -6.24
C ARG A 94 11.74 27.15 -6.12
N LYS A 95 11.76 26.61 -4.89
CA LYS A 95 11.56 25.17 -4.65
C LYS A 95 10.16 24.72 -5.04
N LEU A 96 9.14 25.49 -4.67
CA LEU A 96 7.75 25.18 -4.98
C LEU A 96 7.47 25.21 -6.49
N ILE A 97 8.00 26.20 -7.21
CA ILE A 97 7.91 26.27 -8.68
C ILE A 97 8.45 24.99 -9.34
N ARG A 98 9.61 24.49 -8.88
CA ARG A 98 10.21 23.25 -9.42
C ARG A 98 9.43 21.99 -9.05
N GLN A 99 8.80 21.98 -7.88
CA GLN A 99 8.06 20.83 -7.38
C GLN A 99 6.66 20.72 -7.99
N TRP A 100 6.00 21.85 -8.26
CA TRP A 100 4.58 21.89 -8.63
C TRP A 100 4.32 22.08 -10.12
N ILE A 101 5.34 22.41 -10.92
CA ILE A 101 5.20 22.61 -12.36
C ILE A 101 6.00 21.53 -13.10
N THR A 102 5.35 20.83 -14.02
CA THR A 102 5.96 19.76 -14.82
C THR A 102 5.89 20.08 -16.32
N PRO A 103 7.01 20.07 -17.06
CA PRO A 103 8.38 20.12 -16.53
C PRO A 103 8.64 21.43 -15.77
N ALA A 104 9.68 21.50 -14.96
CA ALA A 104 10.02 22.76 -14.28
C ALA A 104 10.47 23.82 -15.31
N PRO A 105 9.90 25.05 -15.30
CA PRO A 105 10.32 26.12 -16.21
C PRO A 105 11.79 26.50 -16.00
N ARG A 106 12.54 26.63 -17.11
CA ARG A 106 13.98 26.92 -17.08
C ARG A 106 14.21 28.41 -16.92
N GLY A 107 15.26 28.79 -16.18
CA GLY A 107 15.73 30.17 -16.09
C GLY A 107 14.86 31.13 -15.26
N VAL A 108 13.86 30.63 -14.51
CA VAL A 108 13.03 31.49 -13.65
C VAL A 108 13.89 32.18 -12.60
N ARG A 109 13.83 33.51 -12.57
CA ARG A 109 14.53 34.34 -11.57
C ARG A 109 13.53 34.85 -10.55
N VAL A 110 13.91 34.84 -9.28
CA VAL A 110 13.15 35.49 -8.21
C VAL A 110 14.08 36.45 -7.50
N GLY A 111 13.72 37.72 -7.44
CA GLY A 111 14.58 38.80 -6.96
C GLY A 111 13.83 39.86 -6.17
N TRP A 112 14.60 40.73 -5.50
CA TRP A 112 14.11 41.88 -4.76
C TRP A 112 14.42 43.16 -5.54
N SER A 113 13.55 44.17 -5.41
CA SER A 113 13.76 45.50 -5.95
C SER A 113 13.22 46.57 -4.99
N GLY A 114 13.87 47.73 -4.92
CA GLY A 114 13.42 48.90 -4.13
C GLY A 114 14.12 49.09 -2.78
N ALA A 115 13.92 50.27 -2.19
CA ALA A 115 14.50 50.68 -0.91
C ALA A 115 13.61 50.27 0.28
N ASP A 116 14.08 50.47 1.51
CA ASP A 116 13.31 50.20 2.74
C ASP A 116 11.94 50.91 2.72
N GLY A 117 10.87 50.15 2.92
CA GLY A 117 9.48 50.65 2.84
C GLY A 117 8.83 50.58 1.46
N GLU A 118 9.61 50.38 0.38
CA GLU A 118 9.14 50.27 -1.01
C GLU A 118 9.59 48.96 -1.68
N ARG A 119 10.03 47.97 -0.88
CA ARG A 119 10.54 46.70 -1.40
C ARG A 119 9.44 45.88 -2.07
N VAL A 120 9.75 45.36 -3.24
CA VAL A 120 8.91 44.41 -3.98
C VAL A 120 9.71 43.15 -4.31
N VAL A 121 9.01 42.03 -4.49
CA VAL A 121 9.58 40.81 -5.05
C VAL A 121 9.13 40.67 -6.48
N PHE A 122 10.01 40.26 -7.37
CA PHE A 122 9.64 39.92 -8.74
C PHE A 122 9.99 38.47 -9.06
N ILE A 123 9.15 37.84 -9.88
CA ILE A 123 9.36 36.54 -10.48
C ILE A 123 9.41 36.75 -11.99
N ASP A 124 10.59 36.62 -12.57
CA ASP A 124 10.83 36.67 -14.01
C ASP A 124 10.77 35.25 -14.58
N VAL A 125 9.82 35.02 -15.47
CA VAL A 125 9.61 33.76 -16.19
C VAL A 125 10.05 33.99 -17.64
N PRO A 126 11.25 33.55 -18.05
CA PRO A 126 11.70 33.78 -19.41
C PRO A 126 10.88 32.95 -20.40
N GLU A 127 10.92 33.35 -21.67
CA GLU A 127 10.35 32.57 -22.76
C GLU A 127 10.91 31.15 -22.76
N GLN A 128 10.02 30.16 -22.84
CA GLN A 128 10.37 28.74 -22.83
C GLN A 128 10.42 28.19 -24.26
N ALA A 129 11.12 27.06 -24.43
CA ALA A 129 11.25 26.43 -25.74
C ALA A 129 9.87 26.11 -26.36
N ALA A 130 9.67 26.53 -27.60
CA ALA A 130 8.45 26.26 -28.36
C ALA A 130 8.16 24.75 -28.40
N GLY A 131 6.90 24.38 -28.19
CA GLY A 131 6.45 22.98 -28.18
C GLY A 131 6.48 22.29 -26.82
N THR A 132 6.94 22.95 -25.75
CA THR A 132 6.84 22.44 -24.37
C THR A 132 5.57 22.96 -23.70
N LEU A 133 4.75 22.06 -23.16
CA LEU A 133 3.60 22.42 -22.32
C LEU A 133 3.97 22.28 -20.84
N PHE A 134 3.69 23.33 -20.07
CA PHE A 134 3.88 23.37 -18.62
C PHE A 134 2.57 23.08 -17.93
N VAL A 135 2.56 22.06 -17.08
CA VAL A 135 1.35 21.58 -16.41
C VAL A 135 1.49 21.65 -14.90
N VAL A 136 0.35 21.78 -14.22
CA VAL A 136 0.25 21.76 -12.76
C VAL A 136 -0.74 20.66 -12.33
N PRO A 137 -0.67 20.18 -11.08
CA PRO A 137 -1.68 19.30 -10.52
C PRO A 137 -3.07 19.95 -10.61
N ALA A 138 -4.11 19.14 -10.85
CA ALA A 138 -5.46 19.70 -10.87
C ALA A 138 -5.87 20.21 -9.47
N PRO A 139 -6.55 21.36 -9.35
CA PRO A 139 -7.01 21.86 -8.06
C PRO A 139 -7.98 20.85 -7.41
N VAL A 140 -7.61 20.28 -6.26
CA VAL A 140 -8.42 19.25 -5.56
C VAL A 140 -9.21 19.79 -4.37
N GLY A 141 -9.04 21.07 -4.03
CA GLY A 141 -9.82 21.76 -2.99
C GLY A 141 -9.63 21.22 -1.57
N LYS A 142 -8.63 20.36 -1.32
CA LYS A 142 -8.26 19.81 -0.01
C LYS A 142 -6.75 19.86 0.18
N PRO A 143 -6.24 20.11 1.41
CA PRO A 143 -4.82 20.03 1.72
C PRO A 143 -4.28 18.61 1.46
N GLY A 144 -3.24 18.49 0.63
CA GLY A 144 -2.59 17.22 0.33
C GLY A 144 -1.50 17.36 -0.73
N SER A 145 -0.62 16.36 -0.82
CA SER A 145 0.40 16.29 -1.86
C SER A 145 -0.22 16.27 -3.27
N PRO A 146 0.43 16.87 -4.27
CA PRO A 146 0.04 16.76 -5.68
C PRO A 146 -0.31 15.32 -6.06
N ARG A 147 -1.50 15.07 -6.60
CA ARG A 147 -1.77 13.78 -7.23
C ARG A 147 -1.16 13.78 -8.62
N THR A 148 -0.25 12.86 -8.88
CA THR A 148 0.47 12.73 -10.16
C THR A 148 -0.42 12.23 -11.30
N ASP A 149 -1.65 11.78 -10.99
CA ASP A 149 -2.66 11.27 -11.94
C ASP A 149 -3.61 12.34 -12.50
N THR A 150 -3.48 13.60 -12.05
CA THR A 150 -4.33 14.71 -12.52
C THR A 150 -3.50 15.87 -13.07
N VAL A 151 -3.91 16.38 -14.23
CA VAL A 151 -3.17 17.41 -14.97
C VAL A 151 -4.11 18.56 -15.33
N ALA A 152 -3.67 19.78 -15.07
CA ALA A 152 -4.27 21.01 -15.54
C ALA A 152 -3.22 21.85 -16.29
N VAL A 153 -3.64 22.50 -17.38
CA VAL A 153 -2.76 23.34 -18.22
C VAL A 153 -3.26 24.78 -18.13
N PRO A 154 -2.60 25.66 -17.36
CA PRO A 154 -2.97 27.07 -17.31
C PRO A 154 -2.44 27.79 -18.53
N ARG A 155 -3.27 28.63 -19.16
CA ARG A 155 -2.90 29.50 -20.27
C ARG A 155 -3.19 30.95 -19.90
N ARG A 156 -2.22 31.82 -20.13
CA ARG A 156 -2.39 33.26 -20.02
C ARG A 156 -2.93 33.83 -21.33
N ASP A 157 -3.96 34.66 -21.24
CA ASP A 157 -4.56 35.41 -22.35
C ASP A 157 -4.97 36.80 -21.82
N GLY A 158 -4.26 37.84 -22.27
CA GLY A 158 -4.34 39.17 -21.68
C GLY A 158 -3.89 39.19 -20.20
N ASP A 159 -4.67 39.84 -19.35
CA ASP A 159 -4.52 39.87 -17.89
C ASP A 159 -5.14 38.64 -17.20
N SER A 160 -5.82 37.76 -17.95
CA SER A 160 -6.52 36.60 -17.42
C SER A 160 -5.73 35.30 -17.57
N THR A 161 -5.87 34.39 -16.61
CA THR A 161 -5.39 33.01 -16.69
C THR A 161 -6.57 32.06 -16.72
N HIS A 162 -6.69 31.28 -17.79
CA HIS A 162 -7.73 30.26 -17.95
C HIS A 162 -7.13 28.85 -18.00
N TRP A 163 -7.96 27.85 -17.69
CA TRP A 163 -7.58 26.45 -17.82
C TRP A 163 -7.85 25.97 -19.24
N LEU A 164 -6.89 25.26 -19.84
CA LEU A 164 -7.13 24.59 -21.11
C LEU A 164 -8.27 23.57 -20.92
N PRO A 165 -9.33 23.59 -21.74
CA PRO A 165 -10.44 22.66 -21.61
C PRO A 165 -10.00 21.20 -21.75
N ARG A 166 -10.66 20.28 -21.04
CA ARG A 166 -10.36 18.83 -21.12
C ARG A 166 -10.38 18.30 -22.56
N ALA A 167 -11.25 18.83 -23.41
CA ALA A 167 -11.32 18.48 -24.82
C ALA A 167 -10.06 18.89 -25.60
N GLU A 168 -9.50 20.05 -25.32
CA GLU A 168 -8.26 20.53 -25.95
C GLU A 168 -7.04 19.77 -25.42
N ILE A 169 -6.98 19.49 -24.12
CA ILE A 169 -5.95 18.60 -23.53
C ILE A 169 -6.01 17.23 -24.22
N GLN A 170 -7.21 16.66 -24.36
CA GLN A 170 -7.41 15.39 -25.05
C GLN A 170 -7.02 15.45 -26.54
N GLN A 171 -7.30 16.56 -27.23
CA GLN A 171 -6.94 16.75 -28.63
C GLN A 171 -5.42 16.85 -28.81
N LEU A 172 -4.72 17.56 -27.92
CA LEU A 172 -3.26 17.65 -27.91
C LEU A 172 -2.62 16.28 -27.62
N LEU A 173 -3.14 15.56 -26.61
CA LEU A 173 -2.71 14.19 -26.32
C LEU A 173 -2.96 13.26 -27.51
N SER A 174 -4.14 13.36 -28.14
CA SER A 174 -4.48 12.57 -29.33
C SER A 174 -3.64 12.94 -30.54
N ALA A 175 -3.22 14.20 -30.67
CA ALA A 175 -2.33 14.64 -31.73
C ALA A 175 -0.93 14.06 -31.52
N GLY A 176 -0.42 14.07 -30.28
CA GLY A 176 0.78 13.34 -29.90
C GLY A 176 0.68 11.86 -30.23
N VAL A 177 -0.37 11.18 -29.74
CA VAL A 177 -0.65 9.77 -30.01
C VAL A 177 -0.81 9.46 -31.50
N ARG A 178 -1.37 10.36 -32.31
CA ARG A 178 -1.45 10.17 -33.77
C ARG A 178 -0.09 10.34 -34.46
N ALA A 179 0.75 11.24 -33.96
CA ALA A 179 2.08 11.50 -34.50
C ALA A 179 3.08 10.40 -34.10
N SER A 180 2.98 9.87 -32.88
CA SER A 180 3.95 8.93 -32.30
C SER A 180 3.41 7.51 -32.06
N GLY A 181 2.12 7.27 -32.30
CA GLY A 181 1.40 6.09 -31.77
C GLY A 181 1.05 6.24 -30.29
N MET A 182 0.11 5.42 -29.77
CA MET A 182 -0.04 5.25 -28.33
C MET A 182 1.27 4.63 -27.83
N PRO A 183 2.00 5.27 -26.90
CA PRO A 183 3.25 4.72 -26.42
C PRO A 183 2.98 3.36 -25.79
N THR A 184 3.61 2.31 -26.30
CA THR A 184 3.83 1.10 -25.49
C THR A 184 4.76 1.47 -24.33
N ALA A 185 4.78 0.69 -23.25
CA ALA A 185 5.71 0.94 -22.14
C ALA A 185 7.17 1.09 -22.64
N GLN A 186 7.57 0.27 -23.63
CA GLN A 186 8.86 0.38 -24.32
C GLN A 186 9.05 1.69 -25.10
N ALA A 187 8.04 2.14 -25.85
CA ALA A 187 8.13 3.40 -26.60
C ALA A 187 8.18 4.63 -25.67
N LEU A 188 7.51 4.54 -24.51
CA LEU A 188 7.56 5.59 -23.48
C LEU A 188 8.96 5.64 -22.85
N THR A 189 9.57 4.49 -22.56
CA THR A 189 10.96 4.39 -22.08
C THR A 189 11.95 4.93 -23.10
N GLU A 190 11.76 4.65 -24.39
CA GLU A 190 12.58 5.18 -25.48
C GLU A 190 12.45 6.71 -25.61
N LEU A 191 11.23 7.23 -25.54
CA LEU A 191 10.96 8.67 -25.58
C LEU A 191 11.56 9.41 -24.37
N VAL A 192 11.50 8.81 -23.18
CA VAL A 192 12.18 9.34 -21.99
C VAL A 192 13.69 9.33 -22.20
N ARG A 193 14.25 8.24 -22.75
CA ARG A 193 15.69 8.14 -23.07
C ARG A 193 16.13 9.17 -24.11
N GLN A 194 15.33 9.39 -25.14
CA GLN A 194 15.60 10.34 -26.21
C GLN A 194 15.46 11.79 -25.73
N ALA A 195 14.45 12.10 -24.92
CA ALA A 195 14.29 13.41 -24.28
C ALA A 195 15.41 13.73 -23.28
N VAL A 196 15.94 12.71 -22.58
CA VAL A 196 17.12 12.83 -21.72
C VAL A 196 18.40 13.03 -22.56
N SER A 197 18.50 12.40 -23.74
CA SER A 197 19.63 12.58 -24.66
C SER A 197 19.63 13.91 -25.41
N GLU A 198 18.47 14.52 -25.68
CA GLU A 198 18.32 15.81 -26.36
C GLU A 198 18.55 17.02 -25.41
N ALA A 199 18.63 16.80 -24.10
CA ALA A 199 18.85 17.83 -23.09
C ALA A 199 20.29 18.42 -23.05
N GLY A 200 21.19 17.98 -23.94
CA GLY A 200 22.53 18.51 -24.11
C GLY A 200 23.62 17.79 -23.28
N PRO A 201 24.86 17.66 -23.77
CA PRO A 201 25.90 16.80 -23.19
C PRO A 201 26.77 17.48 -22.10
N ASP A 202 26.22 18.37 -21.28
CA ASP A 202 27.01 19.13 -20.28
C ASP A 202 26.80 18.72 -18.82
N GLY A 203 26.32 17.50 -18.58
CA GLY A 203 26.37 16.94 -17.23
C GLY A 203 26.18 15.43 -17.24
N GLU A 204 27.27 14.67 -17.30
CA GLU A 204 27.21 13.26 -16.93
C GLU A 204 26.59 13.15 -15.53
N LEU A 205 25.45 12.47 -15.43
CA LEU A 205 24.77 12.24 -14.16
C LEU A 205 25.72 11.52 -13.21
N ARG A 206 25.88 12.07 -12.00
CA ARG A 206 26.78 11.51 -10.99
C ARG A 206 26.03 10.59 -10.04
N VAL A 207 26.73 9.60 -9.51
CA VAL A 207 26.17 8.75 -8.45
C VAL A 207 25.83 9.62 -7.24
N GLY A 208 24.59 9.55 -6.79
CA GLY A 208 24.03 10.33 -5.69
C GLY A 208 23.54 11.74 -6.06
N GLN A 209 23.70 12.18 -7.32
CA GLN A 209 23.13 13.45 -7.79
C GLN A 209 21.61 13.44 -7.61
N GLY A 210 21.05 14.42 -6.90
CA GLY A 210 19.63 14.46 -6.53
C GLY A 210 19.41 14.32 -5.01
N LEU A 211 20.38 13.72 -4.30
CA LEU A 211 20.40 13.61 -2.84
C LEU A 211 21.73 14.09 -2.25
N PRO A 212 21.96 15.43 -2.14
CA PRO A 212 23.24 15.98 -1.70
C PRO A 212 23.72 15.44 -0.34
N ASP A 213 22.78 15.23 0.60
CA ASP A 213 23.09 14.74 1.94
C ASP A 213 23.53 13.26 1.97
N ARG A 214 23.24 12.49 0.92
CA ARG A 214 23.58 11.07 0.79
C ARG A 214 24.51 10.76 -0.39
N GLU A 215 24.95 11.78 -1.13
CA GLU A 215 25.78 11.61 -2.34
C GLU A 215 27.06 10.83 -2.04
N ARG A 216 27.73 11.14 -0.93
CA ARG A 216 28.97 10.46 -0.50
C ARG A 216 28.74 8.99 -0.17
N GLU A 217 27.63 8.68 0.49
CA GLU A 217 27.26 7.31 0.87
C GLU A 217 26.96 6.47 -0.38
N MET A 218 26.18 7.03 -1.31
CA MET A 218 25.84 6.39 -2.57
C MET A 218 27.06 6.14 -3.44
N ARG A 219 28.00 7.09 -3.51
CA ARG A 219 29.27 6.90 -4.25
C ARG A 219 30.10 5.77 -3.66
N ALA A 220 30.24 5.72 -2.33
CA ALA A 220 30.97 4.64 -1.67
C ALA A 220 30.31 3.27 -1.91
N ALA A 221 28.98 3.20 -1.88
CA ALA A 221 28.23 1.98 -2.20
C ALA A 221 28.43 1.53 -3.66
N TYR A 222 28.37 2.47 -4.60
CA TYR A 222 28.62 2.20 -6.01
C TYR A 222 30.04 1.67 -6.26
N GLU A 223 31.07 2.27 -5.63
CA GLU A 223 32.45 1.79 -5.72
C GLU A 223 32.62 0.38 -5.16
N GLN A 224 31.95 0.06 -4.05
CA GLN A 224 31.96 -1.29 -3.46
C GLN A 224 31.31 -2.34 -4.36
N LEU A 225 30.32 -1.95 -5.16
CA LEU A 225 29.58 -2.84 -6.07
C LEU A 225 30.07 -2.75 -7.53
N ALA A 226 31.12 -1.97 -7.82
CA ALA A 226 31.61 -1.73 -9.18
C ALA A 226 32.00 -3.02 -9.93
N GLY A 227 32.44 -4.06 -9.20
CA GLY A 227 32.77 -5.38 -9.76
C GLY A 227 31.57 -6.12 -10.39
N ALA A 228 30.34 -5.71 -10.08
CA ALA A 228 29.12 -6.23 -10.71
C ALA A 228 28.86 -5.62 -12.10
N GLY A 229 29.65 -4.61 -12.50
CA GLY A 229 29.50 -3.92 -13.77
C GLY A 229 28.24 -3.07 -13.84
N LEU A 230 27.90 -2.32 -12.80
CA LEU A 230 26.60 -1.62 -12.70
C LEU A 230 26.31 -0.57 -13.79
N GLY A 231 27.32 -0.16 -14.56
CA GLY A 231 27.18 0.85 -15.63
C GLY A 231 27.09 2.27 -15.08
N ARG A 232 26.51 3.20 -15.83
CA ARG A 232 26.43 4.64 -15.47
C ARG A 232 25.06 5.02 -14.93
N PRO A 233 24.95 6.10 -14.13
CA PRO A 233 23.66 6.64 -13.73
C PRO A 233 22.72 6.93 -14.90
N ALA A 234 21.51 6.37 -14.85
CA ALA A 234 20.44 6.59 -15.81
C ALA A 234 19.50 7.74 -15.39
N GLY A 235 19.54 8.14 -14.12
CA GLY A 235 18.71 9.20 -13.55
C GLY A 235 19.31 9.81 -12.29
N GLU A 236 18.67 10.86 -11.79
CA GLU A 236 18.99 11.41 -10.46
C GLU A 236 18.61 10.42 -9.36
N ALA A 237 19.42 10.35 -8.32
CA ALA A 237 19.11 9.66 -7.09
C ALA A 237 17.89 10.26 -6.41
N TRP A 238 17.06 9.41 -5.83
CA TRP A 238 15.80 9.77 -5.20
C TRP A 238 15.62 9.01 -3.89
N ALA A 239 14.83 9.59 -2.99
CA ALA A 239 14.56 9.02 -1.68
C ALA A 239 13.16 8.37 -1.66
N GLN A 240 13.09 7.19 -1.06
CA GLN A 240 11.83 6.50 -0.78
C GLN A 240 11.80 6.06 0.67
N GLY A 241 11.07 6.80 1.50
CA GLY A 241 11.11 6.60 2.96
C GLY A 241 12.56 6.60 3.48
N PRO A 242 13.04 5.49 4.09
CA PRO A 242 14.41 5.39 4.59
C PRO A 242 15.47 5.06 3.52
N ALA A 243 15.06 4.73 2.29
CA ALA A 243 15.97 4.29 1.23
C ALA A 243 16.43 5.45 0.34
N ALA A 244 17.68 5.40 -0.10
CA ALA A 244 18.20 6.17 -1.22
C ALA A 244 18.41 5.23 -2.41
N LEU A 245 17.91 5.63 -3.57
CA LEU A 245 17.79 4.81 -4.76
C LEU A 245 18.35 5.55 -5.97
N GLN A 246 18.96 4.84 -6.91
CA GLN A 246 19.37 5.40 -8.19
C GLN A 246 19.41 4.32 -9.27
N ASP A 247 18.80 4.64 -10.41
CA ASP A 247 18.82 3.77 -11.60
C ASP A 247 20.15 3.90 -12.34
N LEU A 248 20.68 2.77 -12.80
CA LEU A 248 21.95 2.63 -13.52
C LEU A 248 21.71 1.80 -14.79
N HIS A 249 22.46 2.09 -15.86
CA HIS A 249 22.36 1.40 -17.14
C HIS A 249 23.74 1.07 -17.72
N TYR A 250 23.84 -0.01 -18.50
CA TYR A 250 25.04 -0.34 -19.25
C TYR A 250 25.21 0.60 -20.45
N GLU A 251 26.47 0.84 -20.85
CA GLU A 251 26.80 1.53 -22.11
C GLU A 251 26.49 0.67 -23.36
N LEU A 252 26.34 -0.65 -23.19
CA LEU A 252 26.08 -1.60 -24.27
C LEU A 252 24.60 -2.01 -24.27
N ASP A 253 23.94 -1.88 -25.43
CA ASP A 253 22.55 -2.30 -25.62
C ASP A 253 22.35 -3.80 -25.37
N GLY A 254 21.37 -4.15 -24.52
CA GLY A 254 20.87 -5.53 -24.34
C GLY A 254 21.06 -6.15 -22.95
N GLU A 255 21.85 -5.54 -22.07
CA GLU A 255 22.01 -5.98 -20.67
C GLU A 255 20.95 -5.32 -19.76
N PRO A 256 20.45 -6.01 -18.71
CA PRO A 256 19.46 -5.46 -17.80
C PRO A 256 20.04 -4.28 -17.00
N GLY A 257 19.26 -3.21 -16.80
CA GLY A 257 19.65 -2.11 -15.91
C GLY A 257 19.81 -2.55 -14.46
N TRP A 258 20.27 -1.64 -13.60
CA TRP A 258 20.42 -1.86 -12.17
C TRP A 258 19.76 -0.76 -11.36
N VAL A 259 19.35 -1.08 -10.14
CA VAL A 259 18.97 -0.11 -9.12
C VAL A 259 19.92 -0.25 -7.94
N LEU A 260 20.65 0.82 -7.66
CA LEU A 260 21.46 0.93 -6.44
C LEU A 260 20.53 1.28 -5.28
N CYS A 261 20.52 0.44 -4.23
CA CYS A 261 19.63 0.56 -3.09
C CYS A 261 20.40 0.68 -1.77
N LEU A 262 20.21 1.81 -1.07
CA LEU A 262 20.83 2.10 0.22
C LEU A 262 19.75 2.32 1.28
N VAL A 263 19.62 1.39 2.21
CA VAL A 263 18.74 1.50 3.37
C VAL A 263 19.59 1.73 4.62
N ALA A 264 19.24 2.72 5.43
CA ALA A 264 19.98 3.03 6.65
C ALA A 264 20.14 1.80 7.56
N GLY A 265 21.37 1.53 8.00
CA GLY A 265 21.69 0.37 8.86
C GLY A 265 21.77 -0.98 8.14
N ARG A 266 21.73 -1.01 6.80
CA ARG A 266 21.91 -2.23 5.98
C ARG A 266 23.10 -2.06 5.02
N PRO A 267 23.78 -3.14 4.61
CA PRO A 267 24.74 -3.08 3.52
C PRO A 267 24.06 -2.66 2.21
N PRO A 268 24.76 -1.97 1.30
CA PRO A 268 24.20 -1.55 0.02
C PRO A 268 23.92 -2.75 -0.90
N ALA A 269 22.87 -2.64 -1.70
CA ALA A 269 22.50 -3.67 -2.66
C ALA A 269 22.41 -3.10 -4.08
N ALA A 270 22.85 -3.88 -5.07
CA ALA A 270 22.51 -3.64 -6.47
C ALA A 270 21.45 -4.65 -6.91
N VAL A 271 20.33 -4.17 -7.42
CA VAL A 271 19.21 -5.00 -7.86
C VAL A 271 19.06 -4.91 -9.36
N ALA A 272 19.10 -6.05 -10.06
CA ALA A 272 18.85 -6.05 -11.49
C ALA A 272 17.42 -5.56 -11.77
N GLU A 273 17.28 -4.71 -12.78
CA GLU A 273 16.03 -4.03 -13.14
C GLU A 273 14.82 -4.98 -13.25
N PRO A 274 14.91 -6.17 -13.89
CA PRO A 274 13.76 -7.09 -13.95
C PRO A 274 13.26 -7.54 -12.56
N VAL A 275 14.18 -7.71 -11.60
CA VAL A 275 13.84 -8.08 -10.23
C VAL A 275 13.30 -6.88 -9.46
N TRP A 276 13.87 -5.69 -9.68
CA TRP A 276 13.36 -4.45 -9.10
C TRP A 276 11.92 -4.16 -9.54
N GLN A 277 11.64 -4.29 -10.85
CA GLN A 277 10.29 -4.16 -11.38
C GLN A 277 9.32 -5.18 -10.78
N ALA A 278 9.78 -6.41 -10.51
CA ALA A 278 8.96 -7.41 -9.82
C ALA A 278 8.62 -7.01 -8.37
N ILE A 279 9.57 -6.38 -7.64
CA ILE A 279 9.34 -5.85 -6.30
C ILE A 279 8.27 -4.75 -6.35
N VAL A 280 8.44 -3.76 -7.23
CA VAL A 280 7.50 -2.64 -7.40
C VAL A 280 6.11 -3.15 -7.83
N ALA A 281 6.06 -4.05 -8.82
CA ALA A 281 4.80 -4.62 -9.31
C ALA A 281 4.04 -5.44 -8.27
N ALA A 282 4.74 -6.06 -7.31
CA ALA A 282 4.09 -6.77 -6.21
C ALA A 282 3.46 -5.81 -5.20
N GLY A 283 4.08 -4.66 -4.94
CA GLY A 283 3.55 -3.64 -4.02
C GLY A 283 2.46 -2.73 -4.61
N GLN A 284 2.34 -2.65 -5.93
CA GLN A 284 1.47 -1.65 -6.61
C GLN A 284 -0.03 -1.77 -6.29
N HIS A 285 -0.47 -2.93 -5.81
CA HIS A 285 -1.89 -3.19 -5.49
C HIS A 285 -2.25 -2.78 -4.06
N ALA A 286 -1.30 -2.24 -3.28
CA ALA A 286 -1.56 -1.72 -1.95
C ALA A 286 -2.42 -0.44 -2.02
N PRO A 287 -3.63 -0.41 -1.43
CA PRO A 287 -4.52 0.74 -1.57
C PRO A 287 -3.96 2.01 -0.92
N GLY A 288 -3.79 3.06 -1.73
CA GLY A 288 -3.41 4.40 -1.25
C GLY A 288 -1.98 4.49 -0.70
N GLN A 289 -1.10 3.56 -1.05
CA GLN A 289 0.31 3.57 -0.64
C GLN A 289 1.22 3.50 -1.86
N ASP A 290 2.42 4.05 -1.70
CA ASP A 290 3.51 3.80 -2.65
C ASP A 290 3.91 2.30 -2.61
N PRO A 291 4.23 1.67 -3.76
CA PRO A 291 4.54 0.25 -3.81
C PRO A 291 5.67 -0.19 -2.87
N LEU A 292 6.73 0.61 -2.74
CA LEU A 292 7.88 0.32 -1.89
C LEU A 292 7.58 0.63 -0.42
N ALA A 293 6.72 1.61 -0.15
CA ALA A 293 6.21 1.83 1.20
C ALA A 293 5.37 0.64 1.69
N ALA A 294 4.69 -0.07 0.78
CA ALA A 294 3.93 -1.27 1.09
C ALA A 294 4.84 -2.49 1.29
N ILE A 295 5.59 -2.87 0.26
CA ILE A 295 6.34 -4.15 0.23
C ILE A 295 7.72 -4.09 0.88
N GLY A 296 8.31 -2.89 0.98
CA GLY A 296 9.63 -2.66 1.54
C GLY A 296 10.77 -2.80 0.52
N PHE A 297 11.98 -2.99 1.05
CA PHE A 297 13.23 -3.02 0.29
C PHE A 297 13.94 -4.36 0.46
N PRO A 298 14.86 -4.72 -0.46
CA PRO A 298 15.72 -5.87 -0.30
C PRO A 298 16.37 -5.97 1.08
N ARG A 299 16.29 -7.16 1.65
CA ARG A 299 16.89 -7.53 2.92
C ARG A 299 18.15 -8.38 2.64
N PRO A 300 19.26 -8.13 3.34
CA PRO A 300 20.44 -8.97 3.22
C PRO A 300 20.11 -10.42 3.58
N PRO A 301 20.76 -11.41 2.93
CA PRO A 301 20.83 -12.76 3.49
C PRO A 301 21.33 -12.70 4.94
N LYS A 302 20.92 -13.66 5.77
CA LYS A 302 21.38 -13.71 7.17
C LYS A 302 22.91 -13.69 7.23
N ASP A 303 23.44 -12.99 8.23
CA ASP A 303 24.88 -12.89 8.52
C ASP A 303 25.72 -12.25 7.40
N THR A 304 25.08 -11.47 6.53
CA THR A 304 25.76 -10.72 5.46
C THR A 304 25.87 -9.24 5.85
N ASP A 305 27.08 -8.82 6.21
CA ASP A 305 27.42 -7.40 6.44
C ASP A 305 28.09 -6.74 5.23
N THR A 306 28.24 -7.49 4.13
CA THR A 306 28.89 -7.02 2.91
C THR A 306 27.87 -6.58 1.86
N PRO A 307 28.22 -5.63 0.98
CA PRO A 307 27.44 -5.32 -0.21
C PRO A 307 27.09 -6.57 -1.02
N TRP A 308 25.90 -6.61 -1.61
CA TRP A 308 25.48 -7.76 -2.41
C TRP A 308 24.74 -7.37 -3.69
N VAL A 309 24.67 -8.33 -4.60
CA VAL A 309 24.07 -8.19 -5.93
C VAL A 309 22.88 -9.15 -6.02
N ILE A 310 21.75 -8.65 -6.51
CA ILE A 310 20.57 -9.44 -6.84
C ILE A 310 20.47 -9.49 -8.36
N ALA A 311 21.00 -10.56 -8.93
CA ALA A 311 21.09 -10.74 -10.38
C ALA A 311 19.74 -10.97 -11.05
N ALA A 312 19.65 -10.74 -12.37
CA ALA A 312 18.41 -10.85 -13.14
C ALA A 312 17.79 -12.26 -13.15
N ASP A 313 18.60 -13.30 -12.94
CA ASP A 313 18.18 -14.70 -12.85
C ASP A 313 17.75 -15.13 -11.45
N SER A 314 17.81 -14.22 -10.47
CA SER A 314 17.36 -14.45 -9.10
C SER A 314 15.90 -14.92 -9.10
N ARG A 315 15.63 -16.00 -8.36
CA ARG A 315 14.28 -16.57 -8.22
C ARG A 315 13.61 -16.19 -6.91
N SER A 316 14.32 -15.51 -6.01
CA SER A 316 13.75 -15.05 -4.75
C SER A 316 14.50 -13.84 -4.21
N VAL A 317 13.78 -12.95 -3.53
CA VAL A 317 14.35 -11.81 -2.81
C VAL A 317 13.63 -11.67 -1.48
N ASP A 318 14.38 -11.63 -0.37
CA ASP A 318 13.84 -11.27 0.93
C ASP A 318 13.64 -9.75 0.99
N LEU A 319 12.49 -9.31 1.49
CA LEU A 319 12.07 -7.92 1.55
C LEU A 319 11.68 -7.54 2.99
N ASP A 320 11.95 -6.31 3.39
CA ASP A 320 11.59 -5.78 4.71
C ASP A 320 11.59 -4.25 4.75
N GLY A 321 10.92 -3.67 5.74
CA GLY A 321 10.82 -2.23 5.98
C GLY A 321 9.58 -1.54 5.39
N GLY A 322 8.70 -2.31 4.73
CA GLY A 322 7.38 -1.84 4.27
C GLY A 322 6.27 -2.11 5.29
N SER A 323 5.09 -1.54 5.06
CA SER A 323 3.89 -1.74 5.90
C SER A 323 3.41 -3.19 5.93
N TRP A 324 3.74 -3.98 4.90
CA TRP A 324 3.45 -5.41 4.85
C TRP A 324 4.32 -6.21 5.84
N GLY A 325 5.45 -5.64 6.26
CA GLY A 325 6.48 -6.27 7.07
C GLY A 325 7.38 -7.20 6.27
N ALA A 326 8.20 -7.99 6.98
CA ALA A 326 9.16 -8.87 6.35
C ALA A 326 8.47 -9.98 5.53
N GLY A 327 8.97 -10.20 4.32
CA GLY A 327 8.45 -11.20 3.40
C GLY A 327 9.49 -11.64 2.39
N ARG A 328 9.10 -12.53 1.50
CA ARG A 328 9.91 -13.04 0.41
C ARG A 328 9.14 -12.94 -0.88
N LEU A 329 9.72 -12.29 -1.87
CA LEU A 329 9.24 -12.37 -3.24
C LEU A 329 9.83 -13.62 -3.89
N THR A 330 9.00 -14.51 -4.44
CA THR A 330 9.44 -15.73 -5.13
C THR A 330 8.93 -15.76 -6.57
N CYS A 331 9.79 -16.17 -7.50
CA CYS A 331 9.45 -16.34 -8.91
C CYS A 331 9.15 -17.81 -9.19
N SER A 332 7.93 -18.10 -9.61
CA SER A 332 7.59 -19.42 -10.14
C SER A 332 8.36 -19.69 -11.44
N GLY A 333 8.54 -20.97 -11.80
CA GLY A 333 9.21 -21.36 -13.05
C GLY A 333 8.57 -20.81 -14.33
N ARG A 334 7.37 -20.21 -14.25
CA ARG A 334 6.67 -19.53 -15.35
C ARG A 334 6.90 -18.01 -15.39
N GLY A 335 7.79 -17.47 -14.56
CA GLY A 335 8.11 -16.04 -14.50
C GLY A 335 7.16 -15.20 -13.65
N VAL A 336 6.18 -15.81 -12.98
CA VAL A 336 5.23 -15.10 -12.10
C VAL A 336 5.86 -14.91 -10.72
N TRP A 337 6.03 -13.66 -10.32
CA TRP A 337 6.52 -13.27 -8.99
C TRP A 337 5.38 -13.15 -7.99
N ARG A 338 5.59 -13.62 -6.76
CA ARG A 338 4.62 -13.53 -5.67
C ARG A 338 5.30 -13.20 -4.37
N TRP A 339 4.66 -12.33 -3.60
CA TRP A 339 5.08 -12.02 -2.25
C TRP A 339 4.47 -13.00 -1.26
N GLN A 340 5.32 -13.52 -0.37
CA GLN A 340 4.97 -14.44 0.71
C GLN A 340 5.42 -13.81 2.04
N PRO A 341 4.53 -13.62 3.02
CA PRO A 341 4.94 -13.08 4.32
C PRO A 341 5.87 -14.07 5.04
N LEU A 342 6.86 -13.54 5.75
CA LEU A 342 7.56 -14.34 6.76
C LEU A 342 6.61 -14.50 7.96
N PRO A 343 6.46 -15.73 8.51
CA PRO A 343 5.57 -15.97 9.63
C PRO A 343 5.80 -15.03 10.81
N ARG A 344 4.74 -14.40 11.29
CA ARG A 344 4.73 -13.60 12.53
C ARG A 344 3.43 -13.82 13.29
N PHE A 345 3.52 -13.73 14.61
CA PHE A 345 2.40 -13.89 15.53
C PHE A 345 2.03 -12.54 16.17
N GLY A 346 0.75 -12.36 16.47
CA GLY A 346 0.22 -11.20 17.16
C GLY A 346 -1.09 -11.51 17.84
N LEU A 347 -1.55 -10.60 18.71
CA LEU A 347 -2.83 -10.74 19.43
C LEU A 347 -3.93 -9.83 18.87
N ASN A 348 -3.59 -9.00 17.88
CA ASN A 348 -4.52 -8.06 17.25
C ASN A 348 -5.55 -8.84 16.42
N GLN A 349 -6.82 -8.74 16.80
CA GLN A 349 -7.95 -9.31 16.09
C GLN A 349 -8.56 -8.27 15.14
N GLY A 350 -8.86 -8.69 13.91
CA GLY A 350 -9.53 -7.87 12.92
C GLY A 350 -11.03 -7.74 13.17
N ARG A 351 -11.70 -6.88 12.38
CA ARG A 351 -13.17 -6.72 12.45
C ARG A 351 -13.93 -8.00 12.09
N SER A 352 -13.30 -8.85 11.28
CA SER A 352 -13.88 -10.10 10.79
C SER A 352 -13.81 -11.24 11.80
N ALA A 353 -13.18 -11.03 12.96
CA ALA A 353 -13.03 -12.05 14.01
C ALA A 353 -14.39 -12.67 14.40
N ASP A 354 -15.43 -11.85 14.49
CA ASP A 354 -16.78 -12.25 14.91
C ASP A 354 -17.75 -12.41 13.72
N ILE A 355 -17.24 -12.46 12.47
CA ILE A 355 -18.12 -12.61 11.31
C ILE A 355 -18.91 -13.91 11.43
N GLY A 356 -20.23 -13.79 11.51
CA GLY A 356 -21.12 -14.95 11.58
C GLY A 356 -21.21 -15.75 12.83
N THR A 357 -20.84 -15.16 13.94
CA THR A 357 -21.17 -15.68 15.27
C THR A 357 -22.57 -15.22 15.73
N SER A 358 -23.16 -14.20 15.10
CA SER A 358 -24.42 -13.59 15.54
C SER A 358 -25.55 -14.62 15.73
N GLY A 359 -26.15 -14.60 16.92
CA GLY A 359 -27.26 -15.50 17.29
C GLY A 359 -26.84 -16.92 17.67
N GLN A 360 -25.55 -17.20 17.78
CA GLN A 360 -25.00 -18.47 18.26
C GLN A 360 -24.30 -18.26 19.60
N THR A 361 -24.49 -19.16 20.54
CA THR A 361 -23.82 -19.16 21.85
C THR A 361 -23.45 -20.58 22.25
N PRO A 362 -22.55 -21.25 21.49
CA PRO A 362 -22.10 -22.60 21.81
C PRO A 362 -21.32 -22.62 23.14
N ALA A 363 -21.28 -23.77 23.79
CA ALA A 363 -20.46 -23.97 24.97
C ALA A 363 -18.96 -23.73 24.67
N LEU A 364 -18.47 -24.22 23.52
CA LEU A 364 -17.11 -23.95 23.02
C LEU A 364 -17.14 -23.73 21.50
N ARG A 365 -16.40 -22.73 21.03
CA ARG A 365 -16.09 -22.51 19.62
C ARG A 365 -14.59 -22.61 19.39
N LEU A 366 -14.20 -23.48 18.47
CA LEU A 366 -12.85 -23.58 17.91
C LEU A 366 -12.92 -23.08 16.46
N ARG A 367 -12.16 -22.04 16.14
CA ARG A 367 -12.37 -21.27 14.92
C ARG A 367 -11.06 -20.87 14.26
N ALA A 368 -11.05 -20.93 12.93
CA ALA A 368 -10.05 -20.32 12.08
C ALA A 368 -10.70 -19.30 11.14
N VAL A 369 -10.21 -18.05 11.13
CA VAL A 369 -10.61 -16.98 10.21
C VAL A 369 -9.42 -16.59 9.36
N VAL A 370 -9.52 -16.75 8.05
CA VAL A 370 -8.48 -16.38 7.10
C VAL A 370 -8.91 -15.13 6.35
N ASN A 371 -8.11 -14.08 6.51
CA ASN A 371 -8.26 -12.79 5.83
C ASN A 371 -7.38 -12.81 4.57
N LEU A 372 -8.03 -12.65 3.41
CA LEU A 372 -7.45 -12.77 2.08
C LEU A 372 -7.57 -11.42 1.36
N PRO A 373 -6.62 -10.50 1.57
CA PRO A 373 -6.63 -9.17 0.96
C PRO A 373 -6.16 -9.25 -0.49
N TRP A 374 -6.96 -9.85 -1.38
CA TRP A 374 -6.65 -9.87 -2.80
C TRP A 374 -6.87 -8.52 -3.47
N ALA A 375 -6.06 -8.24 -4.49
CA ALA A 375 -6.25 -7.12 -5.41
C ALA A 375 -7.51 -7.30 -6.26
N ASP A 376 -8.07 -6.19 -6.75
CA ASP A 376 -9.22 -6.13 -7.64
C ASP A 376 -10.44 -6.99 -7.21
N PRO A 377 -10.92 -6.86 -5.96
CA PRO A 377 -11.97 -7.72 -5.42
C PRO A 377 -13.34 -7.59 -6.11
N ASP A 378 -13.52 -6.55 -6.92
CA ASP A 378 -14.74 -6.31 -7.71
C ASP A 378 -14.88 -7.33 -8.85
N GLN A 379 -13.78 -7.95 -9.28
CA GLN A 379 -13.79 -9.00 -10.31
C GLN A 379 -14.11 -10.39 -9.75
N LEU A 380 -14.10 -10.55 -8.43
CA LEU A 380 -14.33 -11.82 -7.78
C LEU A 380 -15.83 -12.16 -7.75
N GLU A 381 -16.15 -13.40 -8.12
CA GLU A 381 -17.50 -13.94 -8.09
C GLU A 381 -17.51 -15.38 -7.62
N ILE A 382 -18.49 -15.70 -6.78
CA ILE A 382 -18.82 -17.07 -6.40
C ILE A 382 -19.87 -17.60 -7.37
N SER A 383 -19.41 -18.38 -8.35
CA SER A 383 -20.28 -18.94 -9.38
C SER A 383 -21.08 -20.15 -8.87
N LYS A 384 -22.22 -20.44 -9.53
CA LYS A 384 -23.03 -21.63 -9.20
C LYS A 384 -22.23 -22.95 -9.33
N PRO A 385 -21.45 -23.20 -10.41
CA PRO A 385 -20.64 -24.41 -10.50
C PRO A 385 -19.66 -24.58 -9.34
N ARG A 386 -19.01 -23.49 -8.91
CA ARG A 386 -18.07 -23.52 -7.78
C ARG A 386 -18.76 -23.79 -6.45
N ARG A 387 -19.95 -23.21 -6.21
CA ARG A 387 -20.76 -23.55 -5.02
C ARG A 387 -21.15 -25.03 -4.99
N THR A 388 -21.57 -25.59 -6.13
CA THR A 388 -21.91 -27.01 -6.21
C THR A 388 -20.69 -27.92 -6.01
N LEU A 389 -19.52 -27.53 -6.51
CA LEU A 389 -18.28 -28.24 -6.23
C LEU A 389 -17.95 -28.22 -4.74
N LEU A 390 -18.05 -27.06 -4.08
CA LEU A 390 -17.87 -26.97 -2.64
C LEU A 390 -18.85 -27.86 -1.87
N GLU A 391 -20.15 -27.83 -2.22
CA GLU A 391 -21.18 -28.71 -1.61
C GLU A 391 -20.77 -30.20 -1.69
N GLN A 392 -20.12 -30.63 -2.78
CA GLN A 392 -19.65 -32.00 -2.97
C GLN A 392 -18.36 -32.32 -2.18
N GLN A 393 -17.50 -31.33 -1.99
CA GLN A 393 -16.21 -31.49 -1.30
C GLN A 393 -16.33 -31.41 0.22
N LEU A 394 -17.31 -30.66 0.75
CA LEU A 394 -17.45 -30.43 2.20
C LEU A 394 -17.53 -31.70 3.06
N PRO A 395 -18.27 -32.77 2.69
CA PRO A 395 -18.28 -34.02 3.45
C PRO A 395 -16.90 -34.71 3.57
N TYR A 396 -15.95 -34.37 2.69
CA TYR A 396 -14.60 -34.91 2.64
C TYR A 396 -13.54 -33.88 3.06
N SER A 397 -13.95 -32.71 3.55
CA SER A 397 -13.05 -31.65 4.00
C SER A 397 -12.35 -32.01 5.30
N ALA A 398 -11.22 -31.34 5.57
CA ALA A 398 -10.49 -31.51 6.83
C ALA A 398 -11.39 -31.23 8.04
N VAL A 399 -12.20 -30.16 8.03
CA VAL A 399 -13.12 -29.85 9.14
C VAL A 399 -14.20 -30.92 9.36
N ALA A 400 -14.71 -31.56 8.30
CA ALA A 400 -15.61 -32.70 8.45
C ALA A 400 -14.89 -33.91 9.08
N GLY A 401 -13.62 -34.12 8.72
CA GLY A 401 -12.72 -35.07 9.36
C GLY A 401 -12.55 -34.80 10.85
N ALA A 402 -12.26 -33.55 11.24
CA ALA A 402 -12.08 -33.15 12.63
C ALA A 402 -13.28 -33.49 13.51
N VAL A 403 -14.49 -33.10 13.09
CA VAL A 403 -15.73 -33.41 13.84
C VAL A 403 -15.96 -34.92 13.97
N THR A 404 -15.68 -35.67 12.90
CA THR A 404 -15.80 -37.13 12.90
C THR A 404 -14.78 -37.78 13.85
N ILE A 405 -13.54 -37.26 13.90
CA ILE A 405 -12.46 -37.74 14.76
C ILE A 405 -12.81 -37.55 16.24
N LEU A 406 -13.39 -36.41 16.63
CA LEU A 406 -13.80 -36.14 18.01
C LEU A 406 -14.76 -37.22 18.55
N SER A 407 -15.68 -37.69 17.71
CA SER A 407 -16.62 -38.76 18.09
C SER A 407 -15.97 -40.14 18.06
N ARG A 408 -15.12 -40.41 17.05
CA ARG A 408 -14.41 -41.70 16.91
C ARG A 408 -13.46 -41.99 18.05
N ARG A 409 -12.74 -40.97 18.55
CA ARG A 409 -11.87 -41.09 19.73
C ARG A 409 -12.63 -41.51 20.99
N ARG A 410 -13.93 -41.26 21.02
CA ARG A 410 -14.88 -41.63 22.08
C ARG A 410 -15.74 -42.84 21.67
N GLY A 411 -15.25 -43.68 20.77
CA GLY A 411 -15.88 -44.96 20.40
C GLY A 411 -17.16 -44.87 19.58
N SER A 412 -17.55 -43.68 19.08
CA SER A 412 -18.77 -43.48 18.31
C SER A 412 -18.49 -43.05 16.87
N GLU A 413 -19.32 -43.50 15.92
CA GLU A 413 -19.22 -43.09 14.50
C GLU A 413 -20.31 -42.07 14.17
N LEU A 414 -20.04 -40.80 14.48
CA LEU A 414 -20.91 -39.68 14.14
C LEU A 414 -20.26 -38.85 13.01
N PRO A 415 -20.46 -39.21 11.72
CA PRO A 415 -19.80 -38.53 10.62
C PRO A 415 -20.44 -37.17 10.33
N ALA A 416 -19.61 -36.16 10.06
CA ALA A 416 -20.03 -34.85 9.58
C ALA A 416 -20.33 -34.86 8.06
N ALA A 417 -21.23 -35.76 7.64
CA ALA A 417 -21.46 -36.06 6.22
C ALA A 417 -22.56 -35.21 5.57
N ARG A 418 -23.52 -34.70 6.34
CA ARG A 418 -24.67 -33.96 5.81
C ARG A 418 -24.48 -32.46 6.02
N TRP A 419 -24.10 -31.78 4.95
CA TRP A 419 -23.93 -30.33 4.93
C TRP A 419 -25.16 -29.66 4.33
N GLU A 420 -25.66 -28.63 5.02
CA GLU A 420 -26.82 -27.86 4.61
C GLU A 420 -26.43 -26.38 4.49
N ARG A 421 -27.24 -25.60 3.78
CA ARG A 421 -27.00 -24.17 3.64
C ARG A 421 -27.11 -23.50 5.00
N GLY A 422 -26.04 -22.83 5.39
CA GLY A 422 -25.91 -22.15 6.67
C GLY A 422 -26.65 -20.81 6.70
N PRO A 423 -26.69 -20.16 7.88
CA PRO A 423 -27.40 -18.89 8.07
C PRO A 423 -26.78 -17.71 7.31
N PHE A 424 -25.59 -17.87 6.74
CA PHE A 424 -24.86 -16.84 6.00
C PHE A 424 -25.37 -16.55 4.58
N GLY A 425 -26.31 -17.37 4.12
CA GLY A 425 -26.85 -17.27 2.77
C GLY A 425 -25.83 -17.67 1.71
N ASN A 426 -26.35 -17.90 0.50
CA ASN A 426 -25.54 -18.22 -0.67
C ASN A 426 -25.89 -17.22 -1.77
N SER A 427 -24.90 -16.46 -2.23
CA SER A 427 -25.03 -15.44 -3.26
C SER A 427 -23.80 -15.45 -4.17
N ALA A 428 -23.74 -14.51 -5.13
CA ALA A 428 -22.53 -14.28 -5.91
C ALA A 428 -21.37 -13.71 -5.07
N ARG A 429 -21.64 -13.24 -3.84
CA ARG A 429 -20.66 -12.61 -2.94
C ARG A 429 -20.46 -13.34 -1.62
N SER A 430 -21.22 -14.39 -1.34
CA SER A 430 -21.10 -15.14 -0.08
C SER A 430 -21.50 -16.60 -0.24
N VAL A 431 -20.88 -17.46 0.57
CA VAL A 431 -21.31 -18.85 0.78
C VAL A 431 -21.32 -19.15 2.27
N GLY A 432 -22.24 -20.00 2.70
CA GLY A 432 -22.25 -20.54 4.05
C GLY A 432 -22.87 -21.93 4.09
N TYR A 433 -22.20 -22.86 4.77
CA TYR A 433 -22.70 -24.22 4.99
C TYR A 433 -22.44 -24.66 6.42
N SER A 434 -23.28 -25.56 6.92
CA SER A 434 -23.08 -26.16 8.23
C SER A 434 -23.51 -27.63 8.24
N CYS A 435 -22.86 -28.40 9.11
CA CYS A 435 -23.24 -29.76 9.44
C CYS A 435 -23.49 -29.84 10.95
N THR A 436 -24.65 -30.33 11.36
CA THR A 436 -25.00 -30.48 12.78
C THR A 436 -25.15 -31.95 13.12
N ILE A 437 -24.49 -32.38 14.19
CA ILE A 437 -24.70 -33.67 14.83
C ILE A 437 -25.59 -33.41 16.05
N ALA A 438 -26.72 -34.11 16.11
CA ALA A 438 -27.69 -33.98 17.19
C ALA A 438 -27.56 -35.11 18.22
N GLY A 439 -27.94 -34.82 19.46
CA GLY A 439 -28.18 -35.82 20.50
C GLY A 439 -29.45 -36.65 20.22
N PRO A 440 -29.70 -37.69 21.03
CA PRO A 440 -30.86 -38.58 20.85
C PRO A 440 -32.22 -37.86 20.94
N ASP A 441 -32.28 -36.72 21.63
CA ASP A 441 -33.46 -35.87 21.78
C ASP A 441 -33.62 -34.83 20.65
N GLY A 442 -32.70 -34.83 19.68
CA GLY A 442 -32.66 -33.87 18.57
C GLY A 442 -31.99 -32.55 18.91
N SER A 443 -31.51 -32.35 20.15
CA SER A 443 -30.75 -31.15 20.51
C SER A 443 -29.39 -31.11 19.80
N PRO A 444 -28.90 -29.94 19.35
CA PRO A 444 -27.61 -29.84 18.69
C PRO A 444 -26.48 -30.14 19.69
N ALA A 445 -25.62 -31.10 19.34
CA ALA A 445 -24.49 -31.53 20.15
C ALA A 445 -23.18 -30.91 19.64
N LEU A 446 -22.86 -31.20 18.37
CA LEU A 446 -21.70 -30.65 17.66
C LEU A 446 -22.16 -29.98 16.37
N LYS A 447 -21.45 -28.96 15.95
CA LYS A 447 -21.68 -28.32 14.65
C LYS A 447 -20.37 -27.93 13.98
N ALA A 448 -20.22 -28.27 12.70
CA ALA A 448 -19.23 -27.65 11.83
C ALA A 448 -19.91 -26.54 11.03
N SER A 449 -19.24 -25.40 10.86
CA SER A 449 -19.66 -24.37 9.91
C SER A 449 -18.52 -23.86 9.06
N VAL A 450 -18.83 -23.51 7.82
CA VAL A 450 -17.89 -22.82 6.93
C VAL A 450 -18.57 -21.63 6.29
N MET A 451 -17.78 -20.60 5.97
CA MET A 451 -18.24 -19.41 5.30
C MET A 451 -17.13 -18.80 4.46
N LEU A 452 -17.47 -18.29 3.29
CA LEU A 452 -16.64 -17.32 2.58
C LEU A 452 -17.47 -16.10 2.20
N ALA A 453 -16.94 -14.91 2.45
CA ALA A 453 -17.55 -13.64 2.07
C ALA A 453 -16.56 -12.81 1.25
N LEU A 454 -17.01 -12.32 0.10
CA LEU A 454 -16.29 -11.33 -0.71
C LEU A 454 -16.47 -9.92 -0.12
N PRO A 455 -15.61 -8.95 -0.47
CA PRO A 455 -15.70 -7.60 0.03
C PRO A 455 -17.08 -6.97 -0.13
N THR A 456 -17.44 -6.17 0.87
CA THR A 456 -18.67 -5.39 0.94
C THR A 456 -18.33 -3.94 1.24
N THR A 457 -19.32 -3.07 1.36
CA THR A 457 -19.10 -1.69 1.82
C THR A 457 -18.56 -1.61 3.25
N MET A 458 -18.75 -2.66 4.08
CA MET A 458 -18.30 -2.70 5.47
C MET A 458 -17.00 -3.50 5.67
N GLU A 459 -16.70 -4.45 4.77
CA GLU A 459 -15.55 -5.33 4.83
C GLU A 459 -14.75 -5.26 3.53
N SER A 460 -13.51 -4.79 3.59
CA SER A 460 -12.70 -4.50 2.40
C SER A 460 -11.93 -5.70 1.87
N ILE A 461 -11.98 -6.85 2.56
CA ILE A 461 -11.18 -8.04 2.26
C ILE A 461 -12.06 -9.28 2.08
N VAL A 462 -11.55 -10.30 1.37
CA VAL A 462 -12.20 -11.61 1.36
C VAL A 462 -11.95 -12.26 2.71
N VAL A 463 -13.00 -12.82 3.31
CA VAL A 463 -12.92 -13.51 4.59
C VAL A 463 -13.41 -14.94 4.41
N ALA A 464 -12.56 -15.90 4.79
CA ALA A 464 -12.91 -17.32 4.83
C ALA A 464 -12.87 -17.79 6.28
N CYS A 465 -13.85 -18.59 6.70
CA CYS A 465 -13.98 -19.03 8.08
C CYS A 465 -14.41 -20.50 8.13
N ALA A 466 -13.82 -21.24 9.06
CA ALA A 466 -14.30 -22.56 9.46
C ALA A 466 -14.37 -22.64 10.98
N ASP A 467 -15.47 -23.18 11.49
CA ASP A 467 -15.69 -23.40 12.92
C ASP A 467 -16.01 -24.89 13.20
N VAL A 468 -15.60 -25.33 14.39
CA VAL A 468 -16.17 -26.49 15.09
C VAL A 468 -16.72 -25.99 16.42
N LEU A 469 -18.00 -26.24 16.65
CA LEU A 469 -18.75 -25.81 17.82
C LEU A 469 -19.15 -27.03 18.64
N ILE A 470 -18.87 -26.97 19.95
CA ILE A 470 -19.56 -27.79 20.93
C ILE A 470 -20.78 -26.98 21.37
N GLU A 471 -21.94 -27.32 20.82
CA GLU A 471 -23.19 -26.60 21.07
C GLU A 471 -23.68 -26.90 22.50
N ASN A 472 -23.70 -28.17 22.88
CA ASN A 472 -24.10 -28.61 24.21
C ASN A 472 -23.31 -29.86 24.64
N PRO A 473 -22.41 -29.77 25.64
CA PRO A 473 -21.61 -30.91 26.11
C PRO A 473 -22.45 -32.09 26.63
N ALA A 474 -23.61 -31.83 27.23
CA ALA A 474 -24.51 -32.89 27.72
C ALA A 474 -25.22 -33.61 26.57
N ALA A 475 -25.68 -32.87 25.56
CA ALA A 475 -26.24 -33.46 24.34
C ALA A 475 -25.20 -34.28 23.59
N TRP A 476 -23.95 -33.81 23.57
CA TRP A 476 -22.84 -34.54 22.96
C TRP A 476 -22.51 -35.83 23.71
N ALA A 477 -22.40 -35.79 25.04
CA ALA A 477 -22.22 -36.99 25.86
C ALA A 477 -23.35 -38.01 25.61
N ALA A 478 -24.60 -37.54 25.52
CA ALA A 478 -25.74 -38.41 25.19
C ALA A 478 -25.64 -39.03 23.79
N ALA A 479 -25.11 -38.29 22.80
CA ALA A 479 -24.90 -38.80 21.44
C ALA A 479 -23.79 -39.86 21.36
N LEU A 480 -22.78 -39.77 22.23
CA LEU A 480 -21.66 -40.72 22.29
C LEU A 480 -22.02 -42.02 23.03
N GLY A 481 -23.01 -41.96 23.93
CA GLY A 481 -23.38 -43.05 24.81
C GLY A 481 -22.77 -42.92 26.22
N PRO A 482 -23.17 -43.77 27.18
CA PRO A 482 -22.78 -43.62 28.58
C PRO A 482 -21.28 -43.83 28.79
N GLY A 483 -20.69 -43.03 29.68
CA GLY A 483 -19.32 -43.22 30.19
C GLY A 483 -18.22 -42.45 29.48
N TRP A 484 -18.55 -41.54 28.55
CA TRP A 484 -17.58 -40.70 27.85
C TRP A 484 -17.55 -39.27 28.37
N ASP A 485 -16.33 -38.76 28.57
CA ASP A 485 -16.08 -37.35 28.87
C ASP A 485 -16.09 -36.53 27.57
N THR A 486 -16.64 -35.32 27.66
CA THR A 486 -16.70 -34.33 26.57
C THR A 486 -15.68 -33.21 26.72
N GLN A 487 -14.86 -33.23 27.79
CA GLN A 487 -13.66 -32.40 27.86
C GLN A 487 -12.72 -32.77 26.69
N LEU A 488 -12.18 -31.74 26.04
CA LEU A 488 -11.23 -31.90 24.92
C LEU A 488 -9.80 -31.91 25.43
N GLY A 489 -9.02 -32.87 24.94
CA GLY A 489 -7.56 -32.82 25.08
C GLY A 489 -6.96 -31.69 24.24
N LEU A 490 -5.78 -31.21 24.64
CA LEU A 490 -5.06 -30.18 23.90
C LEU A 490 -4.66 -30.64 22.48
N ASP A 491 -4.39 -31.93 22.30
CA ASP A 491 -4.11 -32.53 20.99
C ASP A 491 -5.36 -32.57 20.08
N GLU A 492 -6.55 -32.72 20.67
CA GLU A 492 -7.83 -32.60 19.95
C GLU A 492 -8.09 -31.17 19.50
N VAL A 493 -7.85 -30.20 20.39
CA VAL A 493 -7.95 -28.77 20.06
C VAL A 493 -6.99 -28.41 18.92
N GLN A 494 -5.74 -28.87 18.99
CA GLN A 494 -4.77 -28.69 17.92
C GLN A 494 -5.25 -29.30 16.60
N ALA A 495 -5.73 -30.55 16.61
CA ALA A 495 -6.21 -31.20 15.40
C ALA A 495 -7.40 -30.43 14.78
N VAL A 496 -8.34 -29.97 15.61
CA VAL A 496 -9.49 -29.19 15.15
C VAL A 496 -9.07 -27.83 14.59
N LEU A 497 -8.18 -27.10 15.27
CA LEU A 497 -7.69 -25.80 14.79
C LEU A 497 -6.87 -25.96 13.49
N LEU A 498 -6.10 -27.04 13.35
CA LEU A 498 -5.38 -27.37 12.13
C LEU A 498 -6.34 -27.59 10.95
N ASP A 499 -7.37 -28.42 11.17
CA ASP A 499 -8.31 -28.81 10.13
C ASP A 499 -9.29 -27.69 9.74
N THR A 500 -9.69 -26.85 10.70
CA THR A 500 -10.45 -25.63 10.43
C THR A 500 -9.60 -24.62 9.65
N TRP A 501 -8.33 -24.42 10.04
CA TRP A 501 -7.41 -23.57 9.29
C TRP A 501 -7.19 -24.06 7.87
N GLU A 502 -6.88 -25.34 7.68
CA GLU A 502 -6.70 -25.94 6.34
C GLU A 502 -7.94 -25.76 5.47
N THR A 503 -9.13 -26.02 6.02
CA THR A 503 -10.39 -25.83 5.30
C THR A 503 -10.58 -24.36 4.89
N ALA A 504 -10.37 -23.42 5.82
CA ALA A 504 -10.55 -21.99 5.56
C ALA A 504 -9.51 -21.41 4.61
N ALA A 505 -8.28 -21.94 4.60
CA ALA A 505 -7.16 -21.42 3.80
C ALA A 505 -7.03 -22.06 2.42
N GLU A 506 -7.50 -23.31 2.23
CA GLU A 506 -7.35 -24.04 0.97
C GLU A 506 -8.70 -24.31 0.28
N LEU A 507 -9.66 -24.93 0.98
CA LEU A 507 -10.90 -25.35 0.34
C LEU A 507 -11.83 -24.17 0.01
N LEU A 508 -12.01 -23.24 0.95
CA LEU A 508 -12.95 -22.13 0.75
C LEU A 508 -12.50 -21.16 -0.34
N PRO A 509 -11.23 -20.73 -0.42
CA PRO A 509 -10.76 -19.82 -1.46
C PRO A 509 -11.02 -20.29 -2.90
N ASP A 510 -11.02 -21.60 -3.16
CA ASP A 510 -11.27 -22.17 -4.49
C ASP A 510 -12.66 -21.81 -5.07
N VAL A 511 -13.60 -21.37 -4.23
CA VAL A 511 -14.93 -20.94 -4.73
C VAL A 511 -14.88 -19.61 -5.49
N VAL A 512 -13.80 -18.85 -5.39
CA VAL A 512 -13.65 -17.54 -6.04
C VAL A 512 -12.78 -17.60 -7.29
N GLY A 513 -12.08 -18.70 -7.55
CA GLY A 513 -11.19 -18.81 -8.71
C GLY A 513 -10.03 -19.74 -8.49
N ASP A 514 -8.94 -19.45 -9.21
CA ASP A 514 -7.63 -19.98 -8.88
C ASP A 514 -6.97 -18.95 -7.95
N PRO A 515 -6.96 -19.18 -6.62
CA PRO A 515 -6.36 -18.24 -5.66
C PRO A 515 -4.89 -17.99 -5.93
N ALA A 516 -4.21 -18.96 -6.57
CA ALA A 516 -2.83 -18.80 -6.97
C ALA A 516 -2.69 -17.63 -7.96
N GLY A 517 -3.63 -17.44 -8.88
CA GLY A 517 -3.57 -16.36 -9.87
C GLY A 517 -3.74 -14.95 -9.30
N LEU A 518 -4.15 -14.81 -8.04
CA LEU A 518 -4.51 -13.52 -7.44
C LEU A 518 -3.30 -12.84 -6.79
N LEU A 519 -3.28 -11.50 -6.86
CA LEU A 519 -2.24 -10.66 -6.26
C LEU A 519 -2.70 -10.15 -4.89
N TRP A 520 -1.74 -9.87 -4.01
CA TRP A 520 -2.02 -9.32 -2.69
C TRP A 520 -2.15 -7.79 -2.72
N ALA A 521 -3.08 -7.27 -1.94
CA ALA A 521 -3.24 -5.84 -1.63
C ALA A 521 -2.78 -5.51 -0.19
N ALA A 522 -2.63 -6.54 0.66
CA ALA A 522 -2.05 -6.46 2.00
C ALA A 522 -1.53 -7.86 2.42
N PRO A 523 -0.87 -8.01 3.58
CA PRO A 523 -0.48 -9.34 4.08
C PRO A 523 -1.70 -10.18 4.47
N PRO A 524 -1.81 -11.44 3.99
CA PRO A 524 -2.85 -12.35 4.46
C PRO A 524 -2.62 -12.73 5.93
N THR A 525 -3.71 -12.93 6.66
CA THR A 525 -3.67 -13.34 8.07
C THR A 525 -4.62 -14.49 8.36
N THR A 526 -4.27 -15.31 9.34
CA THR A 526 -5.14 -16.33 9.92
C THR A 526 -5.30 -16.05 11.41
N GLU A 527 -6.53 -15.93 11.89
CA GLU A 527 -6.86 -15.84 13.30
C GLU A 527 -7.35 -17.21 13.80
N LEU A 528 -6.69 -17.74 14.81
CA LEU A 528 -7.10 -18.97 15.51
C LEU A 528 -7.69 -18.59 16.86
N ARG A 529 -8.86 -19.15 17.19
CA ARG A 529 -9.61 -18.76 18.40
C ARG A 529 -10.20 -19.96 19.12
N MET A 530 -10.21 -19.86 20.44
CA MET A 530 -10.93 -20.72 21.36
C MET A 530 -11.80 -19.84 22.26
N THR A 531 -13.12 -20.00 22.21
CA THR A 531 -14.07 -19.15 22.94
C THR A 531 -15.17 -19.96 23.60
N CYS A 532 -15.38 -19.76 24.90
CA CYS A 532 -16.59 -20.19 25.59
C CYS A 532 -17.65 -19.09 25.47
N GLU A 533 -18.80 -19.39 24.88
CA GLU A 533 -19.82 -18.38 24.52
C GLU A 533 -21.17 -18.59 25.23
N GLN A 534 -21.41 -19.76 25.81
CA GLN A 534 -22.63 -20.06 26.56
C GLN A 534 -22.46 -19.67 28.05
N PRO A 535 -23.25 -18.72 28.57
CA PRO A 535 -23.21 -18.38 29.99
C PRO A 535 -23.73 -19.54 30.86
N ALA A 536 -23.16 -19.71 32.05
CA ALA A 536 -23.75 -20.55 33.08
C ALA A 536 -25.06 -19.92 33.61
N ASP A 537 -25.82 -20.65 34.42
CA ASP A 537 -27.05 -20.15 35.06
C ASP A 537 -26.83 -18.87 35.89
N SER A 538 -25.58 -18.64 36.34
CA SER A 538 -25.15 -17.42 37.03
C SER A 538 -25.00 -16.19 36.12
N GLY A 539 -25.10 -16.36 34.80
CA GLY A 539 -24.83 -15.34 33.78
C GLY A 539 -23.34 -15.11 33.50
N VAL A 540 -22.43 -15.84 34.16
CA VAL A 540 -20.98 -15.74 33.95
C VAL A 540 -20.55 -16.75 32.89
N LEU A 541 -19.67 -16.34 31.97
CA LEU A 541 -19.09 -17.25 30.97
C LEU A 541 -18.13 -18.25 31.65
N PRO A 542 -18.22 -19.54 31.30
CA PRO A 542 -17.28 -20.53 31.79
C PRO A 542 -15.87 -20.27 31.24
N THR A 543 -14.87 -20.70 32.00
CA THR A 543 -13.46 -20.63 31.62
C THR A 543 -13.09 -21.78 30.71
N LEU A 544 -12.07 -21.61 29.87
CA LEU A 544 -11.69 -22.61 28.86
C LEU A 544 -11.31 -23.96 29.47
N ASP A 545 -10.70 -23.97 30.66
CA ASP A 545 -10.33 -25.17 31.40
C ASP A 545 -11.52 -26.06 31.80
N THR A 546 -12.75 -25.55 31.76
CA THR A 546 -13.96 -26.33 32.01
C THR A 546 -14.34 -27.27 30.87
N ILE A 547 -13.90 -26.99 29.64
CA ILE A 547 -14.22 -27.78 28.44
C ILE A 547 -12.95 -28.26 27.73
N VAL A 548 -11.81 -27.64 27.97
CA VAL A 548 -10.50 -28.04 27.42
C VAL A 548 -9.57 -28.40 28.57
N ASP A 549 -8.90 -29.54 28.50
CA ASP A 549 -7.83 -29.86 29.44
C ASP A 549 -6.59 -29.02 29.14
N LEU A 550 -6.39 -27.98 29.94
CA LEU A 550 -5.24 -27.07 29.87
C LEU A 550 -4.11 -27.46 30.83
N THR A 551 -4.28 -28.54 31.60
CA THR A 551 -3.25 -29.03 32.54
C THR A 551 -1.87 -29.24 31.91
N PRO A 552 -1.76 -29.74 30.65
CA PRO A 552 -0.46 -29.89 29.99
C PRO A 552 0.32 -28.58 29.79
N LEU A 553 -0.33 -27.42 29.84
CA LEU A 553 0.30 -26.10 29.68
C LEU A 553 0.98 -25.60 30.97
N GLY A 554 0.85 -26.32 32.07
CA GLY A 554 1.44 -25.94 33.37
C GLY A 554 0.62 -24.91 34.13
N THR A 555 1.29 -24.13 34.97
CA THR A 555 0.63 -23.15 35.86
C THR A 555 0.26 -21.90 35.06
N ASN A 556 -0.91 -21.33 35.37
CA ASN A 556 -1.37 -20.09 34.78
C ASN A 556 -1.25 -18.92 35.76
N ASP A 557 -0.29 -18.05 35.51
CA ASP A 557 -0.03 -16.85 36.33
C ASP A 557 -1.03 -15.71 36.04
N GLY A 558 -1.70 -15.75 34.90
CA GLY A 558 -2.63 -14.72 34.41
C GLY A 558 -4.11 -14.99 34.75
N GLY A 559 -4.41 -16.11 35.39
CA GLY A 559 -5.76 -16.57 35.68
C GLY A 559 -6.50 -17.18 34.48
N THR A 560 -7.52 -17.97 34.78
CA THR A 560 -8.34 -18.68 33.79
C THR A 560 -9.16 -17.70 32.94
N ARG A 561 -9.26 -17.94 31.62
CA ARG A 561 -10.01 -17.08 30.68
C ARG A 561 -11.06 -17.87 29.92
N SER A 562 -12.13 -17.20 29.52
CA SER A 562 -13.16 -17.76 28.62
C SER A 562 -12.79 -17.67 27.14
N ARG A 563 -11.67 -17.00 26.80
CA ARG A 563 -11.22 -16.83 25.42
C ARG A 563 -9.71 -16.74 25.29
N MET A 564 -9.20 -17.30 24.21
CA MET A 564 -7.81 -17.14 23.74
C MET A 564 -7.81 -17.01 22.21
N ALA A 565 -6.89 -16.21 21.69
CA ALA A 565 -6.76 -16.03 20.25
C ALA A 565 -5.34 -15.62 19.86
N VAL A 566 -4.94 -16.01 18.65
CA VAL A 566 -3.69 -15.61 18.02
C VAL A 566 -3.92 -15.33 16.54
N THR A 567 -3.26 -14.28 16.05
CA THR A 567 -3.23 -13.90 14.65
C THR A 567 -1.88 -14.26 14.07
N ILE A 568 -1.89 -15.02 12.98
CA ILE A 568 -0.73 -15.48 12.24
C ILE A 568 -0.71 -14.72 10.91
N THR A 569 0.34 -13.96 10.62
CA THR A 569 0.58 -13.50 9.24
C THR A 569 1.44 -14.54 8.56
N SER A 570 0.91 -15.24 7.56
CA SER A 570 1.62 -16.30 6.84
C SER A 570 0.98 -16.51 5.46
N GLU A 571 1.66 -17.23 4.56
CA GLU A 571 1.06 -17.68 3.31
C GLU A 571 -0.16 -18.57 3.62
N PRO A 572 -1.35 -18.36 3.02
CA PRO A 572 -2.51 -19.21 3.31
C PRO A 572 -2.32 -20.66 2.82
N ALA A 573 -1.82 -20.80 1.59
CA ALA A 573 -1.58 -22.08 0.94
C ALA A 573 -0.19 -22.60 1.32
N MET A 574 -0.15 -23.61 2.18
CA MET A 574 1.09 -24.23 2.63
C MET A 574 0.89 -25.74 2.83
N ARG A 575 1.97 -26.51 2.88
CA ARG A 575 1.86 -27.95 3.15
C ARG A 575 1.35 -28.18 4.57
N ARG A 576 0.55 -29.21 4.78
CA ARG A 576 0.01 -29.57 6.11
C ARG A 576 1.06 -29.67 7.22
N ALA A 577 2.23 -30.23 6.94
CA ALA A 577 3.33 -30.32 7.92
C ALA A 577 3.88 -28.94 8.33
N GLU A 578 3.93 -27.99 7.39
CA GLU A 578 4.34 -26.61 7.67
C GLU A 578 3.26 -25.88 8.47
N ARG A 579 1.98 -26.06 8.10
CA ARG A 579 0.83 -25.54 8.85
C ARG A 579 0.80 -26.04 10.28
N GLN A 580 1.04 -27.33 10.48
CA GLN A 580 1.09 -27.94 11.79
C GLN A 580 2.23 -27.36 12.65
N ARG A 581 3.41 -27.16 12.06
CA ARG A 581 4.53 -26.50 12.77
C ARG A 581 4.15 -25.07 13.18
N LEU A 582 3.63 -24.27 12.26
CA LEU A 582 3.21 -22.89 12.54
C LEU A 582 2.07 -22.81 13.55
N LEU A 583 1.12 -23.75 13.52
CA LEU A 583 0.07 -23.86 14.52
C LEU A 583 0.66 -24.05 15.92
N ARG A 584 1.58 -25.00 16.10
CA ARG A 584 2.21 -25.27 17.39
C ARG A 584 2.96 -24.04 17.90
N GLU A 585 3.75 -23.40 17.05
CA GLU A 585 4.45 -22.15 17.38
C GLU A 585 3.46 -21.03 17.78
N ALA A 586 2.36 -20.89 17.04
CA ALA A 586 1.33 -19.89 17.33
C ALA A 586 0.57 -20.19 18.64
N LEU A 587 0.34 -21.47 18.97
CA LEU A 587 -0.30 -21.87 20.22
C LEU A 587 0.62 -21.62 21.41
N VAL A 588 1.91 -21.93 21.33
CA VAL A 588 2.91 -21.56 22.36
C VAL A 588 2.87 -20.04 22.58
N TYR A 589 2.97 -19.26 21.51
CA TYR A 589 2.87 -17.81 21.59
C TYR A 589 1.55 -17.35 22.23
N MET A 590 0.43 -17.97 21.85
CA MET A 590 -0.89 -17.64 22.40
C MET A 590 -0.97 -17.91 23.90
N VAL A 591 -0.55 -19.09 24.37
CA VAL A 591 -0.71 -19.47 25.78
C VAL A 591 0.27 -18.72 26.69
N ASP A 592 1.50 -18.46 26.22
CA ASP A 592 2.48 -17.59 26.91
C ASP A 592 1.88 -16.20 27.18
N GLN A 593 1.34 -15.56 26.14
CA GLN A 593 0.70 -14.25 26.26
C GLN A 593 -0.57 -14.24 27.13
N PHE A 594 -1.09 -15.42 27.47
CA PHE A 594 -2.26 -15.62 28.31
C PHE A 594 -1.94 -16.19 29.69
N GLY A 595 -0.65 -16.27 30.07
CA GLY A 595 -0.19 -16.57 31.43
C GLY A 595 0.37 -17.97 31.65
N TYR A 596 0.48 -18.81 30.62
CA TYR A 596 1.12 -20.12 30.68
C TYR A 596 2.58 -20.01 30.20
N VAL A 597 3.44 -19.43 31.03
CA VAL A 597 4.84 -19.11 30.68
C VAL A 597 5.75 -20.34 30.56
N ASP A 598 5.35 -21.47 31.13
CA ASP A 598 6.10 -22.73 31.10
C ASP A 598 5.70 -23.63 29.91
N ALA A 599 4.82 -23.16 29.02
CA ALA A 599 4.37 -23.95 27.89
C ALA A 599 5.46 -24.07 26.81
N GLU A 600 5.91 -25.29 26.55
CA GLU A 600 6.94 -25.60 25.55
C GLU A 600 6.36 -26.24 24.27
N LEU A 601 7.07 -26.06 23.15
CA LEU A 601 6.68 -26.62 21.86
C LEU A 601 6.70 -28.16 21.82
N ASP A 602 7.42 -28.81 22.73
CA ASP A 602 7.47 -30.28 22.83
C ASP A 602 6.27 -30.84 23.60
N LEU A 603 5.55 -30.00 24.36
CA LEU A 603 4.35 -30.35 25.14
C LEU A 603 3.04 -30.22 24.32
N LEU A 604 3.06 -29.34 23.31
CA LEU A 604 2.04 -29.17 22.28
C LEU A 604 2.43 -30.00 21.09
#